data_AF-A0A0M3AQ54-F1
#
_entry.id   AF-A0A0M3AQ54-F1
#
_cell.length_a   1.000
_cell.length_b   1.000
_cell.length_c   1.000
_cell.angle_alpha   90.00
_cell.angle_beta   90.00
_cell.angle_gamma   90.00
#
_symmetry.space_group_name_H-M   'P 1'
#
loop_
_entity.id
_entity.type
_entity.pdbx_description
1 polymer ?
#
loop_
_entity_poly.entity_id
_entity_poly.type
_entity_poly.pdbx_seq_one_letter_code
_entity_poly.pdbx_strand_id
1 'polypeptide(L)'
;MPHVVPEPLLHSVELAELRPTQMTVGLIEVARKRHEWSVRADRDRPDFLGRHMIPVVIGPKGRRWMVDHHHLARALHDEGVIHVLVSVVADLGHLTPSAFLTYMDNRNWLHPFDGKGRRQDYDALPKHIGKLTDDPYRSLAGELRRAGGYAKVDILYSEFLWANFLRQRIKPSRLAEGFQACLGKALTLARSRDAAHLPGWAGSVE
;
A
#
# COMPACT_ATOMS: atom_id res chain seq x y z
N MET A 1 -17.65 19.45 31.25
CA MET A 1 -17.42 18.05 30.84
C MET A 1 -15.98 17.95 30.36
N PRO A 2 -15.10 17.18 31.01
CA PRO A 2 -13.76 17.00 30.48
C PRO A 2 -13.88 16.31 29.12
N HIS A 3 -13.23 16.88 28.10
CA HIS A 3 -13.02 16.20 26.83
C HIS A 3 -12.20 14.94 27.13
N VAL A 4 -12.87 13.79 27.21
CA VAL A 4 -12.18 12.49 27.14
C VAL A 4 -11.64 12.41 25.73
N VAL A 5 -10.35 12.72 25.56
CA VAL A 5 -9.63 12.35 24.34
C VAL A 5 -9.67 10.83 24.32
N PRO A 6 -10.27 10.19 23.30
CA PRO A 6 -10.31 8.73 23.25
C PRO A 6 -8.86 8.24 23.23
N GLU A 7 -8.44 7.57 24.30
CA GLU A 7 -7.18 6.83 24.26
C GLU A 7 -7.33 5.77 23.15
N PRO A 8 -6.45 5.76 22.14
CA PRO A 8 -6.53 4.75 21.10
C PRO A 8 -6.32 3.39 21.77
N LEU A 9 -7.36 2.55 21.74
CA LEU A 9 -7.27 1.16 22.20
C LEU A 9 -6.26 0.43 21.31
N LEU A 10 -5.09 0.14 21.86
CA LEU A 10 -4.01 -0.60 21.20
C LEU A 10 -4.42 -2.08 21.12
N HIS A 11 -4.99 -2.48 19.99
CA HIS A 11 -5.30 -3.88 19.72
C HIS A 11 -4.08 -4.57 19.11
N SER A 12 -3.38 -5.37 19.91
CA SER A 12 -2.40 -6.33 19.39
C SER A 12 -3.14 -7.48 18.71
N VAL A 13 -2.76 -7.80 17.48
CA VAL A 13 -3.35 -8.87 16.68
C VAL A 13 -2.28 -9.64 15.94
N GLU A 14 -2.56 -10.90 15.62
CA GLU A 14 -1.68 -11.68 14.76
C GLU A 14 -1.68 -11.10 13.34
N LEU A 15 -0.49 -10.82 12.82
CA LEU A 15 -0.29 -10.29 11.47
C LEU A 15 -0.85 -11.24 10.40
N ALA A 16 -0.79 -12.55 10.65
CA ALA A 16 -1.31 -13.59 9.77
C ALA A 16 -2.85 -13.59 9.63
N GLU A 17 -3.57 -12.99 10.59
CA GLU A 17 -5.03 -12.88 10.58
C GLU A 17 -5.55 -11.68 9.80
N LEU A 18 -4.69 -10.71 9.48
CA LEU A 18 -5.09 -9.54 8.72
C LEU A 18 -5.46 -9.93 7.28
N ARG A 19 -6.60 -9.42 6.80
CA ARG A 19 -7.06 -9.54 5.42
C ARG A 19 -6.51 -8.39 4.58
N PRO A 20 -5.65 -8.66 3.59
CA PRO A 20 -5.26 -7.65 2.61
C PRO A 20 -6.46 -7.18 1.79
N THR A 21 -6.46 -5.88 1.46
CA THR A 21 -7.43 -5.25 0.55
C THR A 21 -6.83 -4.90 -0.83
N GLN A 22 -5.56 -5.20 -1.04
CA GLN A 22 -4.90 -5.10 -2.34
C GLN A 22 -4.19 -6.42 -2.68
N MET A 23 -3.88 -6.64 -3.95
CA MET A 23 -3.25 -7.89 -4.41
C MET A 23 -1.73 -7.80 -4.54
N THR A 24 -1.22 -6.60 -4.79
CA THR A 24 0.17 -6.37 -5.16
C THR A 24 0.83 -5.31 -4.27
N VAL A 25 2.14 -5.41 -4.11
CA VAL A 25 3.00 -4.41 -3.47
C VAL A 25 4.23 -4.21 -4.35
N GLY A 26 5.00 -3.15 -4.13
CA GLY A 26 6.31 -3.00 -4.73
C GLY A 26 7.38 -3.61 -3.83
N LEU A 27 8.00 -4.73 -4.24
CA LEU A 27 8.96 -5.42 -3.37
C LEU A 27 10.23 -4.63 -3.07
N ILE A 28 10.62 -3.64 -3.89
CA ILE A 28 11.73 -2.74 -3.56
C ILE A 28 11.39 -1.89 -2.32
N GLU A 29 10.17 -1.38 -2.25
CA GLU A 29 9.70 -0.62 -1.09
C GLU A 29 9.52 -1.52 0.15
N VAL A 30 9.10 -2.78 -0.03
CA VAL A 30 9.09 -3.79 1.03
C VAL A 30 10.51 -4.03 1.56
N ALA A 31 11.48 -4.28 0.68
CA ALA A 31 12.87 -4.52 1.08
C ALA A 31 13.47 -3.35 1.86
N ARG A 32 13.16 -2.11 1.44
CA ARG A 32 13.58 -0.91 2.19
C ARG A 32 12.96 -0.87 3.60
N LYS A 33 11.68 -1.20 3.74
CA LYS A 33 11.00 -1.26 5.04
C LYS A 33 11.53 -2.39 5.92
N ARG A 34 11.91 -3.53 5.32
CA ARG A 34 12.59 -4.62 6.03
C ARG A 34 13.93 -4.18 6.59
N HIS A 35 14.73 -3.47 5.79
CA HIS A 35 16.01 -2.91 6.25
C HIS A 35 15.81 -1.85 7.35
N GLU A 36 14.84 -0.94 7.18
CA GLU A 36 14.49 0.03 8.22
C GLU A 36 14.09 -0.68 9.52
N TRP A 37 13.26 -1.71 9.43
CA TRP A 37 12.89 -2.55 10.56
C TRP A 37 14.12 -3.21 11.20
N SER A 38 14.99 -3.88 10.43
CA SER A 38 16.13 -4.61 10.99
C SER A 38 17.09 -3.71 11.76
N VAL A 39 17.26 -2.45 11.32
CA VAL A 39 18.12 -1.47 12.01
C VAL A 39 17.47 -0.94 13.30
N ARG A 40 16.14 -0.85 13.33
CA ARG A 40 15.35 -0.27 14.43
C ARG A 40 14.93 -1.32 15.47
N ALA A 41 14.75 -2.57 15.06
CA ALA A 41 14.18 -3.62 15.89
C ALA A 41 14.99 -3.91 17.16
N ASP A 42 16.31 -3.71 17.14
CA ASP A 42 17.16 -3.90 18.32
C ASP A 42 17.20 -2.66 19.23
N ARG A 43 16.74 -1.51 18.75
CA ARG A 43 16.85 -0.22 19.46
C ARG A 43 15.52 0.26 20.02
N ASP A 44 14.46 0.24 19.20
CA ASP A 44 13.19 0.92 19.47
C ASP A 44 11.96 0.12 18.97
N ARG A 45 12.02 -1.23 18.99
CA ARG A 45 10.94 -2.09 18.49
C ARG A 45 9.53 -1.72 19.00
N PRO A 46 9.29 -1.53 20.31
CA PRO A 46 7.96 -1.18 20.80
C PRO A 46 7.47 0.18 20.26
N ASP A 47 8.35 1.18 20.24
CA ASP A 47 8.03 2.52 19.73
C ASP A 47 7.78 2.51 18.23
N PHE A 48 8.56 1.73 17.47
CA PHE A 48 8.34 1.52 16.05
C PHE A 48 6.95 0.93 15.82
N LEU A 49 6.59 -0.15 16.49
CA LEU A 49 5.28 -0.79 16.31
C LEU A 49 4.13 0.12 16.77
N GLY A 50 4.33 0.88 17.86
CA GLY A 50 3.34 1.84 18.37
C GLY A 50 3.07 3.00 17.40
N ARG A 51 4.11 3.51 16.74
CA ARG A 51 3.96 4.58 15.73
C ARG A 51 3.40 4.11 14.40
N HIS A 52 3.44 2.81 14.12
CA HIS A 52 3.03 2.23 12.85
C HIS A 52 1.84 1.27 12.99
N MET A 53 0.79 1.72 13.69
CA MET A 53 -0.47 0.98 13.75
C MET A 53 -1.05 0.79 12.35
N ILE A 54 -1.44 -0.43 12.02
CA ILE A 54 -2.06 -0.73 10.72
C ILE A 54 -3.55 -0.35 10.80
N PRO A 55 -4.05 0.56 9.95
CA PRO A 55 -5.47 0.88 9.93
C PRO A 55 -6.27 -0.29 9.37
N VAL A 56 -7.32 -0.69 10.08
CA VAL A 56 -8.18 -1.82 9.72
C VAL A 56 -9.66 -1.46 9.79
N VAL A 57 -10.44 -2.11 8.94
CA VAL A 57 -11.91 -2.15 9.02
C VAL A 57 -12.32 -3.51 9.58
N ILE A 58 -13.22 -3.52 10.57
CA ILE A 58 -13.84 -4.77 11.03
C ILE A 58 -14.94 -5.14 10.04
N GLY A 59 -14.79 -6.28 9.38
CA GLY A 59 -15.76 -6.82 8.43
C GLY A 59 -16.53 -8.01 8.98
N PRO A 60 -17.39 -8.62 8.15
CA PRO A 60 -18.23 -9.76 8.54
C PRO A 60 -17.42 -10.87 9.21
N LYS A 61 -18.02 -11.52 10.22
CA LYS A 61 -17.36 -12.52 11.08
C LYS A 61 -16.19 -11.97 11.91
N GLY A 62 -16.16 -10.66 12.17
CA GLY A 62 -15.13 -10.00 12.98
C GLY A 62 -13.74 -9.96 12.34
N ARG A 63 -13.64 -10.13 11.01
CA ARG A 63 -12.35 -10.16 10.31
C ARG A 63 -11.78 -8.75 10.14
N ARG A 64 -10.47 -8.58 10.34
CA ARG A 64 -9.77 -7.30 10.22
C ARG A 64 -9.21 -7.14 8.81
N TRP A 65 -9.73 -6.17 8.06
CA TRP A 65 -9.29 -5.86 6.70
C TRP A 65 -8.38 -4.64 6.73
N MET A 66 -7.10 -4.78 6.38
CA MET A 66 -6.19 -3.64 6.36
C MET A 66 -6.52 -2.72 5.20
N VAL A 67 -6.56 -1.42 5.43
CA VAL A 67 -6.88 -0.44 4.37
C VAL A 67 -5.69 0.40 3.93
N ASP A 68 -4.57 0.30 4.66
CA ASP A 68 -3.28 0.91 4.31
C ASP A 68 -2.13 0.08 4.91
N HIS A 69 -0.90 0.47 4.57
CA HIS A 69 0.37 -0.05 5.09
C HIS A 69 0.71 -1.47 4.65
N HIS A 70 0.18 -1.95 3.53
CA HIS A 70 0.46 -3.30 3.01
C HIS A 70 1.94 -3.58 2.77
N HIS A 71 2.73 -2.59 2.34
CA HIS A 71 4.19 -2.75 2.22
C HIS A 71 4.87 -2.95 3.57
N LEU A 72 4.42 -2.26 4.62
CA LEU A 72 4.95 -2.44 5.97
C LEU A 72 4.51 -3.78 6.54
N ALA A 73 3.22 -4.11 6.44
CA ALA A 73 2.70 -5.40 6.88
C ALA A 73 3.45 -6.56 6.20
N ARG A 74 3.71 -6.44 4.90
CA ARG A 74 4.50 -7.43 4.16
C ARG A 74 5.95 -7.48 4.63
N ALA A 75 6.59 -6.33 4.87
CA ALA A 75 7.95 -6.29 5.40
C ALA A 75 8.05 -6.97 6.77
N LEU A 76 7.14 -6.65 7.69
CA LEU A 76 7.09 -7.24 9.03
C LEU A 76 6.83 -8.76 8.97
N HIS A 77 5.94 -9.21 8.08
CA HIS A 77 5.68 -10.63 7.84
C HIS A 77 6.94 -11.35 7.36
N ASP A 78 7.68 -10.77 6.40
CA ASP A 78 8.90 -11.36 5.86
C ASP A 78 10.07 -11.36 6.88
N GLU A 79 10.01 -10.49 7.89
CA GLU A 79 10.93 -10.43 9.04
C GLU A 79 10.48 -11.31 10.23
N GLY A 80 9.41 -12.10 10.08
CA GLY A 80 8.95 -13.04 11.10
C GLY A 80 8.23 -12.38 12.29
N VAL A 81 7.77 -11.13 12.14
CA VAL A 81 6.98 -10.45 13.18
C VAL A 81 5.60 -11.09 13.26
N ILE A 82 5.26 -11.61 14.43
CA ILE A 82 3.98 -12.31 14.64
C ILE A 82 2.84 -11.35 14.96
N HIS A 83 3.09 -10.33 15.78
CA HIS A 83 2.07 -9.43 16.28
C HIS A 83 2.31 -7.98 15.85
N VAL A 84 1.22 -7.29 15.54
CA VAL A 84 1.20 -5.88 15.16
C VAL A 84 0.06 -5.17 15.89
N LEU A 85 0.20 -3.86 16.03
CA LEU A 85 -0.86 -3.02 16.54
C LEU A 85 -1.74 -2.57 15.38
N VAL A 86 -3.06 -2.54 15.61
CA VAL A 86 -4.03 -2.04 14.64
C VAL A 86 -4.84 -0.87 15.20
N SER A 87 -5.24 0.02 14.30
CA SER A 87 -6.21 1.07 14.58
C SER A 87 -7.49 0.78 13.81
N VAL A 88 -8.61 0.60 14.52
CA VAL A 88 -9.91 0.36 13.87
C VAL A 88 -10.45 1.68 13.33
N VAL A 89 -10.59 1.79 12.00
CA VAL A 89 -11.10 3.01 11.34
C VAL A 89 -12.60 2.96 11.05
N ALA A 90 -13.18 1.76 11.01
CA ALA A 90 -14.61 1.53 10.92
C ALA A 90 -14.97 0.11 11.39
N ASP A 91 -16.15 -0.04 11.99
CA ASP A 91 -16.76 -1.34 12.28
C ASP A 91 -17.99 -1.57 11.39
N LEU A 92 -17.84 -2.50 10.45
CA LEU A 92 -18.84 -2.93 9.50
C LEU A 92 -19.16 -4.43 9.66
N GLY A 93 -18.87 -5.00 10.83
CA GLY A 93 -19.05 -6.43 11.11
C GLY A 93 -20.49 -6.92 11.01
N HIS A 94 -21.45 -6.00 11.13
CA HIS A 94 -22.89 -6.23 11.03
C HIS A 94 -23.40 -6.36 9.57
N LEU A 95 -22.61 -5.99 8.56
CA LEU A 95 -23.01 -6.07 7.16
C LEU A 95 -22.97 -7.52 6.64
N THR A 96 -23.77 -7.79 5.59
CA THR A 96 -23.60 -9.01 4.81
C THR A 96 -22.28 -8.95 4.02
N PRO A 97 -21.67 -10.08 3.63
CA PRO A 97 -20.43 -10.08 2.84
C PRO A 97 -20.49 -9.24 1.56
N SER A 98 -21.62 -9.28 0.84
CA SER A 98 -21.80 -8.49 -0.38
C SER A 98 -21.89 -6.99 -0.09
N ALA A 99 -22.72 -6.58 0.88
CA ALA A 99 -22.85 -5.17 1.25
C ALA A 99 -21.53 -4.60 1.78
N PHE A 100 -20.77 -5.40 2.54
CA PHE A 100 -19.44 -5.03 3.02
C PHE A 100 -18.47 -4.73 1.86
N LEU A 101 -18.36 -5.63 0.88
CA LEU A 101 -17.45 -5.44 -0.26
C LEU A 101 -17.86 -4.23 -1.11
N THR A 102 -19.15 -4.03 -1.36
CA THR A 102 -19.67 -2.84 -2.06
C THR A 102 -19.31 -1.55 -1.30
N TYR A 103 -19.47 -1.53 0.02
CA TYR A 103 -19.11 -0.36 0.83
C TYR A 103 -17.60 -0.09 0.78
N MET A 104 -16.78 -1.13 0.93
CA MET A 104 -15.31 -1.03 0.88
C MET A 104 -14.83 -0.49 -0.47
N ASP A 105 -15.39 -0.98 -1.59
CA ASP A 105 -15.06 -0.51 -2.94
C ASP A 105 -15.47 0.95 -3.15
N ASN A 106 -16.70 1.33 -2.75
CA ASN A 106 -17.19 2.71 -2.85
C ASN A 106 -16.38 3.72 -2.02
N ARG A 107 -15.73 3.27 -0.95
CA ARG A 107 -14.81 4.08 -0.13
C ARG A 107 -13.37 4.07 -0.64
N ASN A 108 -13.10 3.43 -1.77
CA ASN A 108 -11.74 3.20 -2.29
C ASN A 108 -10.84 2.53 -1.25
N TRP A 109 -11.38 1.59 -0.45
CA TRP A 109 -10.60 0.78 0.49
C TRP A 109 -10.20 -0.58 -0.07
N LEU A 110 -10.63 -0.90 -1.30
CA LEU A 110 -10.18 -2.07 -2.04
C LEU A 110 -9.34 -1.63 -3.25
N HIS A 111 -8.29 -2.39 -3.54
CA HIS A 111 -7.48 -2.26 -4.75
C HIS A 111 -7.25 -3.65 -5.39
N PRO A 112 -8.30 -4.24 -5.99
CA PRO A 112 -8.25 -5.59 -6.56
C PRO A 112 -7.63 -5.58 -7.96
N PHE A 113 -6.35 -5.21 -8.07
CA PHE A 113 -5.61 -5.18 -9.33
C PHE A 113 -4.41 -6.11 -9.29
N ASP A 114 -4.25 -6.94 -10.33
CA ASP A 114 -3.13 -7.90 -10.45
C ASP A 114 -1.78 -7.22 -10.76
N GLY A 115 -0.69 -7.99 -10.84
CA GLY A 115 0.65 -7.47 -11.18
C GLY A 115 0.78 -6.86 -12.58
N LYS A 116 -0.24 -6.98 -13.42
CA LYS A 116 -0.35 -6.32 -14.73
C LYS A 116 -1.27 -5.08 -14.65
N GLY A 117 -1.77 -4.75 -13.46
CA GLY A 117 -2.77 -3.73 -13.13
C GLY A 117 -4.10 -3.90 -13.84
N ARG A 118 -4.55 -5.14 -13.99
CA ARG A 118 -5.90 -5.46 -14.46
C ARG A 118 -6.79 -5.69 -13.25
N ARG A 119 -7.97 -5.06 -13.23
CA ARG A 119 -8.96 -5.29 -12.16
C ARG A 119 -9.37 -6.75 -12.16
N GLN A 120 -9.45 -7.35 -10.98
CA GLN A 120 -9.89 -8.70 -10.72
C GLN A 120 -11.15 -8.69 -9.85
N ASP A 121 -11.82 -9.82 -9.77
CA ASP A 121 -12.94 -10.02 -8.85
C ASP A 121 -12.46 -10.00 -7.39
N TYR A 122 -13.36 -9.65 -6.46
CA TYR A 122 -13.01 -9.55 -5.04
C TYR A 122 -12.54 -10.87 -4.43
N ASP A 123 -12.99 -12.02 -4.97
CA ASP A 123 -12.56 -13.34 -4.52
C ASP A 123 -11.08 -13.65 -4.85
N ALA A 124 -10.49 -12.89 -5.79
CA ALA A 124 -9.07 -12.95 -6.09
C ALA A 124 -8.20 -12.21 -5.08
N LEU A 125 -8.79 -11.39 -4.17
CA LEU A 125 -8.03 -10.72 -3.13
C LEU A 125 -7.32 -11.76 -2.25
N PRO A 126 -6.02 -11.58 -1.97
CA PRO A 126 -5.29 -12.52 -1.14
C PRO A 126 -5.88 -12.54 0.27
N LYS A 127 -5.94 -13.75 0.84
CA LYS A 127 -6.45 -13.98 2.19
C LYS A 127 -5.41 -13.72 3.28
N HIS A 128 -4.13 -13.65 2.91
CA HIS A 128 -2.98 -13.54 3.81
C HIS A 128 -1.92 -12.60 3.25
N ILE A 129 -1.19 -11.94 4.14
CA ILE A 129 -0.16 -10.95 3.79
C ILE A 129 0.99 -11.52 2.96
N GLY A 130 1.46 -12.72 3.29
CA GLY A 130 2.49 -13.41 2.50
C GLY A 130 2.08 -13.75 1.06
N LYS A 131 0.80 -13.59 0.69
CA LYS A 131 0.30 -13.81 -0.68
C LYS A 131 0.21 -12.53 -1.51
N LEU A 132 0.58 -11.37 -0.96
CA LEU A 132 0.79 -10.17 -1.77
C LEU A 132 1.89 -10.46 -2.81
N THR A 133 1.69 -10.05 -4.05
CA THR A 133 2.65 -10.31 -5.14
C THR A 133 3.36 -9.02 -5.55
N ASP A 134 4.45 -9.13 -6.28
CA ASP A 134 5.17 -7.95 -6.77
C ASP A 134 4.44 -7.29 -7.95
N ASP A 135 4.31 -5.97 -7.90
CA ASP A 135 4.13 -5.11 -9.06
C ASP A 135 5.40 -4.24 -9.21
N PRO A 136 6.29 -4.59 -10.17
CA PRO A 136 7.51 -3.83 -10.42
C PRO A 136 7.25 -2.35 -10.77
N TYR A 137 6.10 -2.03 -11.37
CA TYR A 137 5.74 -0.64 -11.67
C TYR A 137 5.30 0.11 -10.42
N ARG A 138 4.72 -0.58 -9.43
CA ARG A 138 4.46 0.02 -8.11
C ARG A 138 5.76 0.35 -7.39
N SER A 139 6.80 -0.48 -7.54
CA SER A 139 8.16 -0.14 -7.07
C SER A 139 8.73 1.06 -7.82
N LEU A 140 8.64 1.07 -9.16
CA LEU A 140 9.13 2.17 -9.98
C LEU A 140 8.43 3.50 -9.65
N ALA A 141 7.12 3.50 -9.46
CA ALA A 141 6.36 4.68 -9.06
C ALA A 141 6.77 5.19 -7.68
N GLY A 142 7.01 4.29 -6.71
CA GLY A 142 7.50 4.66 -5.38
C GLY A 142 8.88 5.32 -5.44
N GLU A 143 9.81 4.76 -6.21
CA GLU A 143 11.14 5.34 -6.38
C GLU A 143 11.12 6.64 -7.19
N LEU A 144 10.24 6.75 -8.20
CA LEU A 144 9.99 7.99 -8.92
C LEU A 144 9.56 9.12 -7.97
N ARG A 145 8.65 8.84 -7.03
CA ARG A 145 8.24 9.82 -6.02
C ARG A 145 9.42 10.22 -5.14
N ARG A 146 10.20 9.24 -4.65
CA ARG A 146 11.38 9.49 -3.82
C ARG A 146 12.45 10.32 -4.54
N ALA A 147 12.57 10.16 -5.85
CA ALA A 147 13.46 10.94 -6.70
C ALA A 147 12.91 12.33 -7.06
N GLY A 148 11.75 12.73 -6.52
CA GLY A 148 11.13 14.04 -6.77
C GLY A 148 10.40 14.14 -8.12
N GLY A 149 10.00 13.02 -8.72
CA GLY A 149 9.25 13.01 -9.98
C GLY A 149 7.82 13.54 -9.85
N TYR A 150 7.23 13.43 -8.66
CA TYR A 150 5.91 13.99 -8.32
C TYR A 150 5.77 14.15 -6.80
N ALA A 151 4.84 15.01 -6.38
CA ALA A 151 4.56 15.29 -4.98
C ALA A 151 3.72 14.17 -4.33
N LYS A 152 3.91 13.97 -3.02
CA LYS A 152 2.96 13.18 -2.23
C LYS A 152 1.65 13.96 -2.12
N VAL A 153 0.53 13.26 -2.32
CA VAL A 153 -0.82 13.81 -2.13
C VAL A 153 -1.64 12.85 -1.26
N ASP A 154 -2.70 13.36 -0.63
CA ASP A 154 -3.60 12.58 0.22
C ASP A 154 -4.71 11.87 -0.59
N ILE A 155 -4.36 11.38 -1.79
CA ILE A 155 -5.24 10.58 -2.66
C ILE A 155 -4.84 9.11 -2.52
N LEU A 156 -5.80 8.25 -2.16
CA LEU A 156 -5.57 6.81 -2.06
C LEU A 156 -5.08 6.24 -3.39
N TYR A 157 -4.13 5.31 -3.31
CA TYR A 157 -3.55 4.61 -4.46
C TYR A 157 -2.87 5.52 -5.52
N SER A 158 -2.45 6.73 -5.17
CA SER A 158 -1.78 7.65 -6.11
C SER A 158 -0.59 7.00 -6.83
N GLU A 159 0.26 6.25 -6.12
CA GLU A 159 1.38 5.52 -6.70
C GLU A 159 0.96 4.44 -7.71
N PHE A 160 -0.25 3.87 -7.59
CA PHE A 160 -0.76 2.90 -8.57
C PHE A 160 -1.22 3.57 -9.86
N LEU A 161 -1.72 4.81 -9.80
CA LEU A 161 -2.01 5.60 -11.01
C LEU A 161 -0.72 5.88 -11.79
N TRP A 162 0.34 6.29 -11.09
CA TRP A 162 1.68 6.44 -11.66
C TRP A 162 2.23 5.12 -12.19
N ALA A 163 2.07 4.02 -11.47
CA ALA A 163 2.49 2.69 -11.93
C ALA A 163 1.81 2.30 -13.24
N ASN A 164 0.50 2.52 -13.36
CA ASN A 164 -0.27 2.24 -14.57
C ASN A 164 0.16 3.14 -15.75
N PHE A 165 0.41 4.42 -15.50
CA PHE A 165 0.94 5.35 -16.51
C PHE A 165 2.29 4.88 -17.07
N LEU A 166 3.20 4.46 -16.19
CA LEU A 166 4.53 3.98 -16.55
C LEU A 166 4.47 2.62 -17.27
N ARG A 167 3.57 1.72 -16.85
CA ARG A 167 3.37 0.39 -17.46
C ARG A 167 3.00 0.46 -18.94
N GLN A 168 2.29 1.50 -19.34
CA GLN A 168 1.94 1.72 -20.75
C GLN A 168 3.10 2.26 -21.59
N ARG A 169 4.17 2.78 -20.96
CA ARG A 169 5.25 3.55 -21.63
C ARG A 169 6.64 2.92 -21.50
N ILE A 170 6.81 1.99 -20.56
CA ILE A 170 8.04 1.25 -20.31
C ILE A 170 7.70 -0.23 -20.43
N LYS A 171 8.44 -0.96 -21.26
CA LYS A 171 8.20 -2.39 -21.46
C LYS A 171 8.63 -3.19 -20.22
N PRO A 172 7.90 -4.25 -19.84
CA PRO A 172 8.27 -5.09 -18.69
C PRO A 172 9.69 -5.66 -18.78
N SER A 173 10.13 -6.08 -19.97
CA SER A 173 11.50 -6.60 -20.17
C SER A 173 12.56 -5.55 -19.86
N ARG A 174 12.36 -4.31 -20.27
CA ARG A 174 13.28 -3.20 -19.98
C ARG A 174 13.36 -2.90 -18.49
N LEU A 175 12.22 -2.98 -17.79
CA LEU A 175 12.17 -2.76 -16.35
C LEU A 175 12.92 -3.88 -15.58
N ALA A 176 12.79 -5.12 -16.03
CA ALA A 176 13.51 -6.26 -15.46
C ALA A 176 15.03 -6.20 -15.72
N GLU A 177 15.45 -5.74 -16.91
CA GLU A 177 16.86 -5.62 -17.29
C GLU A 177 17.58 -4.43 -16.64
N GLY A 178 16.87 -3.32 -16.40
CA GLY A 178 17.51 -2.06 -16.02
C GLY A 178 16.60 -1.11 -15.27
N PHE A 179 16.40 -1.37 -13.97
CA PHE A 179 15.54 -0.55 -13.11
C PHE A 179 15.97 0.93 -13.07
N GLN A 180 17.27 1.21 -12.89
CA GLN A 180 17.77 2.59 -12.79
C GLN A 180 17.62 3.37 -14.10
N ALA A 181 17.86 2.72 -15.24
CA ALA A 181 17.62 3.34 -16.55
C ALA A 181 16.12 3.64 -16.74
N CYS A 182 15.24 2.74 -16.31
CA CYS A 182 13.80 2.96 -16.34
C CYS A 182 13.36 4.09 -15.39
N LEU A 183 14.00 4.23 -14.23
CA LEU A 183 13.76 5.36 -13.32
C LEU A 183 14.16 6.70 -13.96
N GLY A 184 15.31 6.76 -14.64
CA GLY A 184 15.71 7.93 -15.43
C GLY A 184 14.68 8.29 -16.50
N LYS A 185 14.18 7.30 -17.25
CA LYS A 185 13.10 7.51 -18.23
C LYS A 185 11.79 7.95 -17.56
N ALA A 186 11.44 7.36 -16.41
CA ALA A 186 10.24 7.70 -15.66
C ALA A 186 10.27 9.16 -15.18
N LEU A 187 11.43 9.68 -14.77
CA LEU A 187 11.62 11.09 -14.41
C LEU A 187 11.35 12.02 -15.60
N THR A 188 11.84 11.68 -16.79
CA THR A 188 11.54 12.45 -18.01
C THR A 188 10.04 12.42 -18.33
N LEU A 189 9.40 11.25 -18.26
CA LEU A 189 7.97 11.11 -18.50
C LEU A 189 7.13 11.85 -17.47
N ALA A 190 7.54 11.90 -16.21
CA ALA A 190 6.82 12.59 -15.15
C ALA A 190 6.74 14.10 -15.34
N ARG A 191 7.70 14.69 -16.07
CA ARG A 191 7.70 16.13 -16.39
C ARG A 191 6.92 16.48 -17.65
N SER A 192 6.54 15.50 -18.47
CA SER A 192 5.81 15.77 -19.70
C SER A 192 4.33 16.05 -19.45
N ARG A 193 3.67 16.71 -20.41
CA ARG A 193 2.22 16.98 -20.36
C ARG A 193 1.37 15.71 -20.36
N ASP A 194 1.88 14.59 -20.86
CA ASP A 194 1.20 13.30 -20.80
C ASP A 194 0.86 12.90 -19.35
N ALA A 195 1.66 13.33 -18.38
CA ALA A 195 1.47 13.04 -16.96
C ALA A 195 0.65 14.11 -16.22
N ALA A 196 0.21 15.18 -16.89
CA ALA A 196 -0.42 16.35 -16.24
C ALA A 196 -1.74 16.03 -15.53
N HIS A 197 -2.40 14.93 -15.89
CA HIS A 197 -3.62 14.46 -15.24
C HIS A 197 -3.36 13.63 -13.97
N LEU A 198 -2.10 13.30 -13.67
CA LEU A 198 -1.75 12.45 -12.54
C LEU A 198 -1.61 13.25 -11.24
N PRO A 199 -1.99 12.64 -10.10
CA PRO A 199 -1.89 13.29 -8.81
C PRO A 199 -0.45 13.66 -8.46
N GLY A 200 -0.24 14.89 -7.98
CA GLY A 200 1.07 15.39 -7.58
C GLY A 200 2.01 15.72 -8.73
N TRP A 201 1.54 15.73 -9.99
CA TRP A 201 2.34 16.16 -11.13
C TRP A 201 2.90 17.57 -10.92
N ALA A 202 4.18 17.75 -11.26
CA ALA A 202 4.95 18.97 -11.01
C ALA A 202 5.75 19.42 -12.26
N GLY A 203 5.21 19.18 -13.46
CA GLY A 203 5.82 19.62 -14.72
C GLY A 203 5.43 21.05 -15.11
N SER A 204 6.12 21.60 -16.11
CA SER A 204 5.80 22.92 -16.67
C SER A 204 4.66 22.83 -17.69
N VAL A 205 3.78 23.83 -17.69
CA VAL A 205 2.64 23.96 -18.63
C VAL A 205 3.01 24.77 -19.88
N GLU A 206 4.29 25.14 -20.04
CA GLU A 206 4.79 25.86 -21.22
C GLU A 206 4.86 24.98 -22.47
#